data_AF-A0A6V7KMK2-F1
#
_entry.id   AF-A0A6V7KMK2-F1
#
_cell.length_a   1.000
_cell.length_b   1.000
_cell.length_c   1.000
_cell.angle_alpha   90.00
_cell.angle_beta   90.00
_cell.angle_gamma   90.00
#
_symmetry.space_group_name_H-M   'P 1'
#
loop_
_entity.id
_entity.type
_entity.pdbx_description
1 polymer ?
#
loop_
_entity_poly.entity_id
_entity_poly.type
_entity_poly.pdbx_seq_one_letter_code
_entity_poly.pdbx_strand_id
1 'polypeptide(L)' 'LPFERIIGGKEAEDGAYPYQISLRYGPANGHYCGGSILNKRYVLTAAHCVVG' A
#
# COMPACT_ATOMS: atom_id res chain seq x y z
N LEU A 1 20.50 3.89 16.73
CA LEU A 1 20.20 4.57 15.45
C LEU A 1 19.22 3.67 14.71
N PRO A 2 18.06 4.13 14.24
CA PRO A 2 17.12 3.22 13.60
C PRO A 2 17.79 2.68 12.34
N PHE A 3 17.97 1.36 12.29
CA PHE A 3 18.47 0.70 11.11
C PHE A 3 17.53 1.04 9.95
N GLU A 4 18.12 1.36 8.80
CA GLU A 4 17.37 1.64 7.59
C GLU A 4 16.52 0.41 7.26
N ARG A 5 15.19 0.55 7.29
CA ARG A 5 14.25 -0.58 7.11
C ARG A 5 14.29 -1.14 5.68
N ILE A 6 14.78 -0.35 4.73
CA ILE A 6 14.85 -0.68 3.32
C ILE A 6 16.33 -0.88 2.97
N ILE A 7 16.70 -2.10 2.59
CA ILE A 7 18.08 -2.45 2.23
C ILE A 7 18.19 -2.55 0.70
N GLY A 8 19.05 -1.73 0.10
CA GLY A 8 19.32 -1.76 -1.35
C GLY A 8 18.14 -1.34 -2.24
N GLY A 9 17.09 -0.78 -1.65
CA GLY A 9 15.94 -0.25 -2.38
C GLY A 9 16.25 1.10 -3.03
N LYS A 10 15.48 1.42 -4.07
CA LYS A 10 15.41 2.76 -4.65
C LYS A 10 13.96 3.21 -4.74
N GLU A 11 13.74 4.50 -4.84
CA GLU A 11 12.41 5.04 -5.12
C GLU A 11 11.88 4.44 -6.43
N ALA A 12 10.59 4.06 -6.42
CA ALA A 12 9.94 3.56 -7.61
C ALA A 12 9.70 4.71 -8.59
N GLU A 13 9.97 4.49 -9.87
CA GLU A 13 9.60 5.46 -10.91
C GLU A 13 8.08 5.61 -10.97
N ASP A 14 7.62 6.79 -11.36
CA ASP A 14 6.20 7.08 -11.51
C ASP A 14 5.53 6.06 -12.45
N GLY A 15 4.50 5.38 -11.94
CA GLY A 15 3.76 4.37 -12.69
C GLY A 15 4.44 3.01 -12.81
N ALA A 16 5.60 2.76 -12.18
CA ALA A 16 6.28 1.47 -12.24
C ALA A 16 5.43 0.29 -11.71
N TYR A 17 4.54 0.58 -10.74
CA TYR A 17 3.64 -0.40 -10.13
C TYR A 17 2.20 0.12 -10.15
N PRO A 18 1.55 0.17 -11.32
CA PRO A 18 0.28 0.88 -11.51
C PRO A 18 -0.89 0.22 -10.78
N TYR A 19 -0.72 -1.02 -10.34
CA TYR A 19 -1.69 -1.75 -9.52
C TYR A 19 -1.60 -1.40 -8.03
N GLN A 20 -0.52 -0.76 -7.56
CA GLN A 20 -0.31 -0.45 -6.15
C GLN A 20 -1.36 0.57 -5.67
N ILE A 21 -1.97 0.31 -4.52
CA ILE A 21 -2.92 1.24 -3.89
C ILE A 21 -2.54 1.56 -2.44
N SER A 22 -3.11 2.66 -1.94
CA SER A 22 -3.03 3.09 -0.55
C SER A 22 -4.41 3.02 0.07
N LEU A 23 -4.62 2.10 1.02
CA LEU A 23 -5.82 2.07 1.85
C LEU A 23 -5.69 3.14 2.93
N ARG A 24 -6.71 4.00 3.03
CA ARG A 24 -6.70 5.17 3.90
C ARG A 24 -7.97 5.23 4.74
N TYR A 25 -7.84 5.59 6.02
CA TYR A 25 -8.96 5.62 6.97
C TYR A 25 -8.78 6.69 8.06
N GLY A 26 -9.85 6.98 8.79
CA GLY A 26 -9.86 7.90 9.94
C GLY A 26 -9.95 9.39 9.57
N PRO A 27 -9.99 10.28 10.58
CA PRO A 27 -10.22 11.72 10.40
C PRO A 27 -9.18 12.42 9.51
N ALA A 28 -7.94 11.93 9.53
CA ALA A 28 -6.85 12.46 8.74
C ALA A 28 -6.70 11.78 7.37
N ASN A 29 -7.56 10.80 7.03
CA ASN A 29 -7.44 9.96 5.84
C ASN A 29 -6.01 9.37 5.72
N GLY A 30 -5.50 8.77 6.79
CA GLY A 30 -4.11 8.30 6.88
C GLY A 30 -3.94 6.94 6.20
N HIS A 31 -2.78 6.72 5.57
CA HIS A 31 -2.40 5.39 5.04
C HIS A 31 -2.24 4.39 6.20
N TYR A 32 -2.79 3.19 6.03
CA TYR A 32 -2.64 2.12 7.02
C TYR A 32 -2.34 0.73 6.42
N CYS A 33 -2.72 0.49 5.16
CA CYS A 33 -2.44 -0.76 4.46
C CYS A 33 -2.23 -0.54 2.96
N GLY A 34 -1.58 -1.51 2.32
CA GLY A 34 -1.48 -1.60 0.85
C GLY A 34 -2.55 -2.50 0.24
N GLY A 35 -2.44 -2.68 -1.08
CA GLY A 35 -3.23 -3.63 -1.86
C GLY A 35 -2.88 -3.54 -3.34
N SER A 36 -3.57 -4.35 -4.14
CA SER A 36 -3.37 -4.42 -5.59
C SER A 36 -4.70 -4.32 -6.34
N ILE A 37 -4.76 -3.48 -7.37
CA ILE A 37 -5.88 -3.47 -8.32
C ILE A 37 -5.92 -4.82 -9.04
N LEU A 38 -7.02 -5.55 -8.88
CA LEU A 38 -7.24 -6.83 -9.54
C LEU A 38 -7.93 -6.63 -10.89
N ASN A 39 -8.91 -5.73 -10.95
CA ASN A 39 -9.62 -5.33 -12.17
C ASN A 39 -10.41 -4.03 -11.92
N LYS A 40 -11.26 -3.65 -12.90
CA LYS A 40 -12.06 -2.41 -12.87
C LYS A 40 -12.97 -2.24 -11.64
N ARG A 41 -13.25 -3.31 -10.88
CA ARG A 41 -14.20 -3.30 -9.76
C ARG A 41 -13.62 -3.81 -8.44
N TYR A 42 -12.45 -4.43 -8.46
CA TYR A 42 -11.92 -5.15 -7.31
C TYR A 42 -10.46 -4.80 -7.01
N VAL A 43 -10.19 -4.64 -5.71
CA VAL A 43 -8.86 -4.53 -5.13
C VAL A 43 -8.65 -5.73 -4.21
N LEU A 44 -7.46 -6.32 -4.27
CA LEU A 44 -7.02 -7.36 -3.35
C LEU A 44 -6.19 -6.71 -2.22
N THR A 45 -6.47 -7.09 -0.96
CA THR A 45 -5.71 -6.69 0.22
C THR A 45 -5.72 -7.82 1.27
N ALA A 46 -4.97 -7.67 2.36
CA ALA A 46 -4.98 -8.63 3.44
C ALA A 46 -6.27 -8.53 4.27
N ALA A 47 -6.80 -9.66 4.73
CA ALA A 47 -8.03 -9.68 5.54
C ALA A 47 -7.93 -8.82 6.79
N HIS A 48 -6.80 -8.89 7.51
CA HIS A 48 -6.56 -8.12 8.73
C HIS A 48 -6.51 -6.59 8.52
N CYS A 49 -6.43 -6.12 7.28
CA CYS A 49 -6.57 -4.69 6.97
C CYS A 49 -8.03 -4.23 7.03
N VAL A 50 -9.01 -5.15 7.02
CA VAL A 50 -10.45 -4.82 7.02
C VAL A 50 -11.14 -5.34 8.26
N VAL A 51 -10.98 -6.63 8.55
CA VAL A 51 -11.53 -7.30 9.73
C VAL A 51 -10.44 -8.21 10.26
N GLY A 52 -9.96 -7.92 11.47
CA GLY A 52 -9.02 -8.77 12.19
C GLY A 52 -9.70 -10.00 12.74
#